data_AF-A0A9D2SS01-F1
#
_entry.id   AF-A0A9D2SS01-F1
#
_cell.length_a   1.000
_cell.length_b   1.000
_cell.length_c   1.000
_cell.angle_alpha   90.00
_cell.angle_beta   90.00
_cell.angle_gamma   90.00
#
_symmetry.space_group_name_H-M   'P 1'
#
loop_
_entity.id
_entity.type
_entity.pdbx_description
1 polymer ?
#
loop_
_entity_poly.entity_id
_entity_poly.type
_entity_poly.pdbx_seq_one_letter_code
_entity_poly.pdbx_strand_id
1 'polypeptide(L)'
;MNPANSRTGGITQSQKLMVFVLTMSLYGLATLITELIPKFQVGIVEFSVEYFLFIPLTLAILFDPLSAALGAATGELVFSEIMLGQFGGLGELEKFITVAIGVYLAGRLVKNPANRAAVGAASILGVTVQQLMGTIVDIVKVQASFSEFEAVPGLPESVFVTEGFACLNDVLFSGILFCMLPAVFLVPRLYGKIEPLLGMKPRTPENLPAGGEALSVRNLVLCAAFFAAAIGAECLAESGLSLIDWEAAWAESTGALVTGIVIAAAVAGIVLFWMRRNASLRSAQK
;
A
#
# COMPACT_ATOMS: atom_id res chain seq x y z
N MET A 1 -20.24 -30.34 -14.72
CA MET A 1 -19.83 -29.28 -13.78
C MET A 1 -20.45 -29.61 -12.43
N ASN A 2 -19.64 -29.99 -11.44
CA ASN A 2 -20.12 -30.57 -10.18
C ASN A 2 -20.62 -29.45 -9.22
N PRO A 3 -21.88 -29.45 -8.75
CA PRO A 3 -22.46 -28.34 -7.98
C PRO A 3 -22.17 -28.39 -6.46
N ALA A 4 -21.17 -29.14 -6.01
CA ALA A 4 -20.97 -29.45 -4.59
C ALA A 4 -20.00 -28.51 -3.84
N ASN A 5 -19.99 -27.20 -4.10
CA ASN A 5 -19.17 -26.25 -3.33
C ASN A 5 -19.84 -24.92 -2.94
N SER A 6 -21.17 -24.90 -2.83
CA SER A 6 -21.97 -23.70 -2.50
C SER A 6 -22.15 -23.43 -1.00
N ARG A 7 -21.22 -23.85 -0.12
CA ARG A 7 -21.40 -23.77 1.36
C ARG A 7 -20.61 -22.69 2.09
N THR A 8 -20.18 -21.63 1.41
CA THR A 8 -19.90 -20.33 2.03
C THR A 8 -20.28 -19.25 1.02
N GLY A 9 -20.81 -18.11 1.47
CA GLY A 9 -21.06 -16.92 0.63
C GLY A 9 -19.77 -16.27 0.15
N GLY A 10 -18.86 -17.06 -0.44
CA GLY A 10 -17.54 -16.65 -0.89
C GLY A 10 -17.58 -16.22 -2.36
N ILE A 11 -16.85 -15.15 -2.65
CA ILE A 11 -16.58 -14.69 -4.01
C ILE A 11 -15.82 -15.76 -4.81
N THR A 12 -16.05 -15.80 -6.12
CA THR A 12 -15.40 -16.77 -7.01
C THR A 12 -13.90 -16.49 -7.16
N GLN A 13 -13.13 -17.49 -7.62
CA GLN A 13 -11.71 -17.28 -7.89
C GLN A 13 -11.46 -16.19 -8.94
N SER A 14 -12.30 -16.10 -9.98
CA SER A 14 -12.21 -15.03 -10.97
C SER A 14 -12.44 -13.65 -10.34
N GLN A 15 -13.37 -13.53 -9.40
CA GLN A 15 -13.62 -12.27 -8.68
C GLN A 15 -12.45 -11.89 -7.77
N LYS A 16 -11.83 -12.87 -7.09
CA LYS A 16 -10.59 -12.63 -6.32
C LYS A 16 -9.48 -12.10 -7.22
N LEU A 17 -9.31 -12.70 -8.40
CA LEU A 17 -8.33 -12.25 -9.38
C LEU A 17 -8.65 -10.84 -9.89
N MET A 18 -9.92 -10.49 -10.11
CA MET A 18 -10.31 -9.13 -10.49
C MET A 18 -9.98 -8.12 -9.39
N VAL A 19 -10.24 -8.43 -8.12
CA VAL A 19 -9.89 -7.56 -6.97
C VAL A 19 -8.37 -7.39 -6.87
N PHE A 20 -7.63 -8.49 -7.05
CA PHE A 20 -6.17 -8.47 -7.08
C PHE A 20 -5.65 -7.53 -8.18
N VAL A 21 -6.07 -7.72 -9.43
CA VAL A 21 -5.62 -6.90 -10.57
C VAL A 21 -6.05 -5.44 -10.43
N LEU A 22 -7.26 -5.18 -9.93
CA LEU A 22 -7.76 -3.83 -9.68
C LEU A 22 -6.90 -3.12 -8.63
N THR A 23 -6.62 -3.79 -7.52
CA THR A 23 -5.83 -3.21 -6.43
C THR A 23 -4.38 -3.01 -6.85
N MET A 24 -3.80 -3.99 -7.54
CA MET A 24 -2.46 -3.92 -8.13
C MET A 24 -2.32 -2.70 -9.04
N SER A 25 -3.24 -2.51 -9.98
CA SER A 25 -3.18 -1.40 -10.93
C SER A 25 -3.37 -0.05 -10.25
N LEU A 26 -4.38 0.08 -9.39
CA LEU A 26 -4.71 1.36 -8.77
C LEU A 26 -3.66 1.80 -7.76
N TYR A 27 -3.18 0.89 -6.92
CA TYR A 27 -2.19 1.23 -5.92
C TYR A 27 -0.80 1.38 -6.53
N GLY A 28 -0.39 0.53 -7.48
CA GLY A 28 0.89 0.71 -8.19
C GLY A 28 0.99 2.01 -8.97
N LEU A 29 -0.10 2.47 -9.61
CA LEU A 29 -0.12 3.80 -10.22
C LEU A 29 -0.09 4.92 -9.18
N ALA A 30 -0.70 4.70 -8.02
CA ALA A 30 -0.70 5.68 -6.94
C ALA A 30 0.69 5.83 -6.33
N THR A 31 1.44 4.74 -6.15
CA THR A 31 2.81 4.77 -5.62
C THR A 31 3.74 5.53 -6.56
N LEU A 32 3.64 5.30 -7.88
CA LEU A 32 4.37 6.09 -8.88
C LEU A 32 4.12 7.59 -8.76
N ILE A 33 2.88 8.00 -8.46
CA ILE A 33 2.54 9.41 -8.27
C ILE A 33 3.11 9.93 -6.95
N THR A 34 3.05 9.15 -5.86
CA THR A 34 3.55 9.60 -4.55
C THR A 34 5.06 9.72 -4.52
N GLU A 35 5.80 8.86 -5.23
CA GLU A 35 7.27 8.98 -5.37
C GLU A 35 7.70 10.29 -6.06
N LEU A 36 6.82 10.89 -6.87
CA LEU A 36 7.07 12.19 -7.50
C LEU A 36 6.75 13.38 -6.59
N ILE A 37 6.10 13.16 -5.44
CA ILE A 37 5.72 14.24 -4.52
C ILE A 37 6.94 14.57 -3.63
N PRO A 38 7.39 15.84 -3.59
CA PRO A 38 8.51 16.22 -2.74
C PRO A 38 8.13 16.11 -1.26
N LYS A 39 9.08 15.62 -0.45
CA LYS A 39 8.97 15.60 1.01
C LYS A 39 9.33 16.97 1.57
N PHE A 40 8.50 17.52 2.46
CA PHE A 40 8.71 18.83 3.04
C PHE A 40 9.18 18.71 4.49
N GLN A 41 10.42 19.11 4.76
CA GLN A 41 10.95 19.13 6.13
C GLN A 41 10.73 20.50 6.78
N VAL A 42 10.05 20.51 7.93
CA VAL A 42 9.87 21.72 8.76
C VAL A 42 10.42 21.42 10.15
N GLY A 43 11.69 21.78 10.37
CA GLY A 43 12.39 21.48 11.62
C GLY A 43 12.69 19.99 11.76
N ILE A 44 12.30 19.39 12.90
CA ILE A 44 12.48 17.95 13.18
C ILE A 44 11.37 17.10 12.52
N VAL A 45 10.29 17.75 12.05
CA VAL A 45 9.12 17.07 11.47
C VAL A 45 9.25 17.00 9.96
N GLU A 46 9.20 15.78 9.44
CA GLU A 46 9.11 15.51 8.01
C GLU A 46 7.64 15.35 7.60
N PHE A 47 7.17 16.21 6.69
CA PHE A 47 5.88 16.04 6.05
C PHE A 47 6.11 15.28 4.75
N SER A 48 6.07 13.95 4.85
CA SER A 48 6.00 13.07 3.69
C SER A 48 4.54 12.73 3.42
N VAL A 49 4.15 12.64 2.15
CA VAL A 49 2.94 11.90 1.79
C VAL A 49 3.35 10.44 1.77
N GLU A 50 3.41 9.83 2.95
CA GLU A 50 3.58 8.39 3.00
C GLU A 50 2.37 7.76 2.30
N TYR A 51 2.69 7.09 1.19
CA TYR A 51 1.92 6.22 0.32
C TYR A 51 0.40 6.33 0.43
N PHE A 52 -0.30 6.41 -0.71
CA PHE A 52 -1.77 6.45 -0.75
C PHE A 52 -2.43 5.10 -0.35
N LEU A 53 -2.09 4.58 0.83
CA LEU A 53 -2.51 3.34 1.45
C LEU A 53 -4.03 3.32 1.71
N PHE A 54 -4.68 4.49 1.70
CA PHE A 54 -6.15 4.58 1.68
C PHE A 54 -6.78 3.85 0.50
N ILE A 55 -6.11 3.76 -0.66
CA ILE A 55 -6.61 3.11 -1.87
C ILE A 55 -6.74 1.59 -1.63
N PRO A 56 -5.65 0.86 -1.32
CA PRO A 56 -5.75 -0.57 -1.07
C PRO A 56 -6.56 -0.87 0.19
N LEU A 57 -6.55 -0.02 1.22
CA LEU A 57 -7.43 -0.16 2.38
C LEU A 57 -8.91 -0.06 2.01
N THR A 58 -9.28 0.92 1.20
CA THR A 58 -10.67 1.08 0.74
C THR A 58 -11.12 -0.17 0.00
N LEU A 59 -10.27 -0.70 -0.88
CA LEU A 59 -10.55 -1.92 -1.64
C LEU A 59 -10.59 -3.15 -0.72
N ALA A 60 -9.71 -3.27 0.26
CA ALA A 60 -9.70 -4.37 1.23
C ALA A 60 -10.91 -4.35 2.17
N ILE A 61 -11.44 -3.17 2.50
CA ILE A 61 -12.66 -3.02 3.31
C ILE A 61 -13.90 -3.41 2.49
N LEU A 62 -13.96 -3.01 1.22
CA LEU A 62 -15.13 -3.24 0.35
C LEU A 62 -15.16 -4.65 -0.26
N PHE A 63 -13.99 -5.22 -0.54
CA PHE A 63 -13.82 -6.51 -1.19
C PHE A 63 -13.18 -7.55 -0.27
N ASP A 64 -12.59 -8.60 -0.86
CA ASP A 64 -11.83 -9.62 -0.15
C ASP A 64 -10.46 -9.06 0.29
N PRO A 65 -10.20 -8.98 1.61
CA PRO A 65 -8.99 -8.33 2.14
C PRO A 65 -7.69 -8.96 1.66
N LEU A 66 -7.65 -10.28 1.50
CA LEU A 66 -6.43 -10.99 1.09
C LEU A 66 -6.08 -10.66 -0.37
N SER A 67 -7.07 -10.74 -1.26
CA SER A 67 -6.87 -10.43 -2.68
C SER A 67 -6.45 -8.98 -2.88
N ALA A 68 -7.05 -8.05 -2.13
CA ALA A 68 -6.68 -6.64 -2.17
C ALA A 68 -5.27 -6.41 -1.62
N ALA A 69 -4.94 -6.95 -0.44
CA ALA A 69 -3.63 -6.80 0.18
C ALA A 69 -2.48 -7.32 -0.70
N LEU A 70 -2.62 -8.53 -1.24
CA LEU A 70 -1.62 -9.09 -2.15
C LEU A 70 -1.53 -8.30 -3.46
N GLY A 71 -2.67 -7.82 -3.98
CA GLY A 71 -2.70 -6.96 -5.15
C GLY A 71 -1.94 -5.67 -4.89
N ALA A 72 -2.16 -5.03 -3.75
CA ALA A 72 -1.45 -3.81 -3.34
C ALA A 72 0.06 -4.02 -3.29
N ALA A 73 0.52 -5.00 -2.50
CA ALA A 73 1.95 -5.32 -2.39
C ALA A 73 2.60 -5.64 -3.74
N THR A 74 1.88 -6.36 -4.62
CA THR A 74 2.35 -6.65 -5.98
C THR A 74 2.41 -5.40 -6.86
N GLY A 75 1.41 -4.52 -6.75
CA GLY A 75 1.36 -3.27 -7.50
C GLY A 75 2.49 -2.35 -7.11
N GLU A 76 2.74 -2.20 -5.82
CA GLU A 76 3.87 -1.43 -5.31
C GLU A 76 5.21 -1.99 -5.80
N LEU A 77 5.44 -3.31 -5.67
CA LEU A 77 6.68 -3.93 -6.15
C LEU A 77 6.90 -3.74 -7.66
N VAL A 78 5.86 -3.90 -8.47
CA VAL A 78 5.98 -3.79 -9.94
C VAL A 78 6.15 -2.34 -10.38
N PHE A 79 5.34 -1.42 -9.85
CA PHE A 79 5.28 -0.05 -10.34
C PHE A 79 6.23 0.91 -9.61
N SER A 80 6.50 0.68 -8.33
CA SER A 80 7.43 1.51 -7.55
C SER A 80 8.86 1.01 -7.72
N GLU A 81 9.10 -0.30 -7.61
CA GLU A 81 10.48 -0.80 -7.53
C GLU A 81 11.02 -1.20 -8.90
N ILE A 82 10.34 -2.14 -9.58
CA ILE A 82 10.78 -2.63 -10.90
C ILE A 82 10.65 -1.54 -11.96
N MET A 83 9.56 -0.78 -11.97
CA MET A 83 9.40 0.26 -12.99
C MET A 83 10.29 1.47 -12.75
N LEU A 84 10.64 1.86 -11.51
CA LEU A 84 11.59 2.96 -11.31
C LEU A 84 13.05 2.52 -11.42
N GLY A 85 13.31 1.22 -11.55
CA GLY A 85 14.66 0.72 -11.74
C GLY A 85 15.48 0.60 -10.47
N GLN A 86 14.81 0.53 -9.31
CA GLN A 86 15.42 0.53 -7.99
C GLN A 86 15.14 -0.78 -7.22
N PHE A 87 14.90 -1.88 -7.95
CA PHE A 87 14.49 -3.14 -7.33
C PHE A 87 15.64 -3.77 -6.53
N GLY A 88 15.56 -3.69 -5.20
CA GLY A 88 16.53 -4.22 -4.24
C GLY A 88 16.37 -5.73 -3.91
N GLY A 89 15.70 -6.51 -4.76
CA GLY A 89 15.67 -7.96 -4.62
C GLY A 89 14.96 -8.46 -3.36
N LEU A 90 15.75 -8.99 -2.43
CA LEU A 90 15.26 -9.51 -1.15
C LEU A 90 14.84 -8.41 -0.18
N GLY A 91 15.40 -7.20 -0.30
CA GLY A 91 15.01 -6.08 0.56
C GLY A 91 13.55 -5.64 0.32
N GLU A 92 13.10 -5.72 -0.94
CA GLU A 92 11.72 -5.42 -1.29
C GLU A 92 10.69 -6.42 -0.71
N LEU A 93 11.15 -7.58 -0.25
CA LEU A 93 10.27 -8.57 0.37
C LEU A 93 9.72 -8.06 1.70
N GLU A 94 10.48 -7.25 2.43
CA GLU A 94 10.03 -6.64 3.66
C GLU A 94 8.80 -5.77 3.38
N LYS A 95 8.97 -4.77 2.50
CA LYS A 95 7.91 -3.85 2.07
C LYS A 95 6.68 -4.60 1.56
N PHE A 96 6.89 -5.62 0.73
CA PHE A 96 5.80 -6.45 0.19
C PHE A 96 4.98 -7.11 1.31
N ILE A 97 5.66 -7.72 2.29
CA ILE A 97 5.00 -8.45 3.38
C ILE A 97 4.32 -7.49 4.36
N THR A 98 4.98 -6.41 4.75
CA THR A 98 4.45 -5.45 5.74
C THR A 98 3.21 -4.74 5.22
N VAL A 99 3.21 -4.31 3.95
CA VAL A 99 2.04 -3.73 3.27
C VAL A 99 0.89 -4.73 3.18
N ALA A 100 1.19 -5.98 2.77
CA ALA A 100 0.17 -7.02 2.68
C ALA A 100 -0.48 -7.30 4.05
N ILE A 101 0.30 -7.40 5.12
CA ILE A 101 -0.20 -7.63 6.49
C ILE A 101 -1.05 -6.44 6.95
N GLY A 102 -0.54 -5.20 6.83
CA GLY A 102 -1.25 -4.00 7.28
C GLY A 102 -2.61 -3.83 6.62
N VAL A 103 -2.66 -3.95 5.28
CA VAL A 103 -3.91 -3.85 4.51
C VAL A 103 -4.86 -5.01 4.81
N TYR A 104 -4.35 -6.23 4.94
CA TYR A 104 -5.16 -7.41 5.24
C TYR A 104 -5.85 -7.30 6.60
N LEU A 105 -5.10 -6.93 7.65
CA LEU A 105 -5.63 -6.81 9.02
C LEU A 105 -6.67 -5.69 9.11
N ALA A 106 -6.40 -4.53 8.51
CA ALA A 106 -7.35 -3.42 8.47
C ALA A 106 -8.63 -3.76 7.70
N GLY A 107 -8.52 -4.40 6.52
CA GLY A 107 -9.67 -4.84 5.74
C GLY A 107 -10.52 -5.91 6.45
N ARG A 108 -9.91 -6.71 7.32
CA ARG A 108 -10.58 -7.72 8.16
C ARG A 108 -11.32 -7.12 9.35
N LEU A 109 -10.79 -6.05 9.94
CA LEU A 109 -11.38 -5.38 11.12
C LEU A 109 -12.73 -4.71 10.83
N VAL A 110 -12.93 -4.20 9.61
CA VAL A 110 -14.20 -3.55 9.24
C VAL A 110 -15.26 -4.59 8.87
N LYS A 111 -16.25 -4.74 9.75
CA LYS A 111 -17.43 -5.59 9.48
C LYS A 111 -18.51 -4.86 8.68
N ASN A 112 -18.70 -3.57 8.93
CA ASN A 112 -19.69 -2.74 8.26
C ASN A 112 -19.00 -1.53 7.61
N PRO A 113 -18.85 -1.52 6.28
CA PRO A 113 -18.22 -0.40 5.54
C PRO A 113 -18.98 0.93 5.67
N ALA A 114 -20.27 0.91 6.04
CA ALA A 114 -21.03 2.13 6.27
C ALA A 114 -20.69 2.81 7.62
N ASN A 115 -20.07 2.09 8.56
CA ASN A 115 -19.68 2.65 9.85
C ASN A 115 -18.36 3.42 9.72
N ARG A 116 -18.48 4.76 9.62
CA ARG A 116 -17.34 5.68 9.51
C ARG A 116 -16.32 5.56 10.64
N ALA A 117 -16.77 5.32 11.87
CA ALA A 117 -15.86 5.19 13.01
C ALA A 117 -15.02 3.91 12.92
N ALA A 118 -15.63 2.80 12.51
CA ALA A 118 -14.91 1.55 12.30
C ALA A 118 -13.93 1.64 11.12
N VAL A 119 -14.33 2.30 10.02
CA VAL A 119 -13.45 2.57 8.88
C VAL A 119 -12.25 3.42 9.30
N GLY A 120 -12.49 4.49 10.07
CA GLY A 120 -11.42 5.37 10.55
C GLY A 120 -10.47 4.69 11.52
N ALA A 121 -10.99 3.86 12.43
CA ALA A 121 -10.15 3.07 13.33
C ALA A 121 -9.31 2.03 12.58
N ALA A 122 -9.90 1.35 11.58
CA ALA A 122 -9.20 0.35 10.79
C ALA A 122 -8.12 0.94 9.89
N SER A 123 -8.34 2.12 9.30
CA SER A 123 -7.33 2.78 8.46
C SER A 123 -6.13 3.23 9.27
N ILE A 124 -6.34 3.85 10.45
CA ILE A 124 -5.24 4.20 11.36
C ILE A 124 -4.51 2.95 11.84
N LEU A 125 -5.23 1.89 12.21
CA LEU A 125 -4.61 0.65 12.65
C LEU A 125 -3.79 0.01 11.53
N GLY A 126 -4.28 0.00 10.29
CA GLY A 126 -3.55 -0.53 9.14
C GLY A 126 -2.20 0.16 8.93
N VAL A 127 -2.20 1.50 8.96
CA VAL A 127 -0.97 2.31 8.87
C VAL A 127 -0.07 2.07 10.08
N THR A 128 -0.64 2.08 11.29
CA THR A 128 0.14 1.86 12.52
C THR A 128 0.83 0.51 12.51
N VAL A 129 0.14 -0.55 12.09
CA VAL A 129 0.72 -1.89 12.02
C VAL A 129 1.82 -1.95 10.97
N GLN A 130 1.60 -1.39 9.77
CA GLN A 130 2.61 -1.39 8.73
C GLN A 130 3.85 -0.55 9.13
N GLN A 131 3.65 0.65 9.70
CA GLN A 131 4.77 1.50 10.13
C GLN A 131 5.56 0.91 11.28
N LEU A 132 4.88 0.35 12.30
CA LEU A 132 5.57 -0.33 13.40
C LEU A 132 6.39 -1.52 12.91
N MET A 133 5.88 -2.29 11.94
CA MET A 133 6.63 -3.39 11.34
C MET A 133 7.88 -2.88 10.62
N GLY A 134 7.76 -1.83 9.80
CA GLY A 134 8.92 -1.20 9.13
C GLY A 134 9.95 -0.69 10.13
N THR A 135 9.53 0.09 11.12
CA THR A 135 10.41 0.59 12.19
C THR A 135 11.10 -0.54 12.96
N ILE A 136 10.41 -1.65 13.23
CA ILE A 136 11.05 -2.82 13.87
C ILE A 136 12.14 -3.39 12.96
N VAL A 137 11.87 -3.53 11.65
CA VAL A 137 12.86 -4.04 10.70
C VAL A 137 14.05 -3.08 10.61
N ASP A 138 13.81 -1.78 10.51
CA ASP A 138 14.85 -0.74 10.48
C ASP A 138 15.74 -0.73 11.73
N ILE A 139 15.16 -0.98 12.90
CA ILE A 139 15.92 -1.11 14.15
C ILE A 139 16.72 -2.41 14.15
N VAL A 140 16.12 -3.53 13.72
CA VAL A 140 16.76 -4.85 13.74
C VAL A 140 17.91 -4.90 12.74
N LYS A 141 17.73 -4.34 11.53
CA LYS A 141 18.76 -4.34 10.49
C LYS A 141 20.00 -3.57 10.94
N VAL A 142 19.80 -2.37 11.48
CA VAL A 142 20.86 -1.57 12.11
C VAL A 142 21.60 -2.39 13.17
N GLN A 143 20.89 -3.04 14.10
CA GLN A 143 21.54 -3.88 15.12
C GLN A 143 22.33 -5.07 14.54
N ALA A 144 21.82 -5.67 13.46
CA ALA A 144 22.49 -6.75 12.77
C ALA A 144 23.78 -6.26 12.08
N SER A 145 23.76 -5.12 11.39
CA SER A 145 24.95 -4.58 10.71
C SER A 145 26.00 -4.03 11.69
N PHE A 146 25.62 -3.54 12.88
CA PHE A 146 26.59 -3.14 13.93
C PHE A 146 27.25 -4.30 14.68
N SER A 147 26.81 -5.53 14.44
CA SER A 147 27.52 -6.71 14.96
C SER A 147 28.87 -6.94 14.23
N GLU A 148 29.07 -6.29 13.06
CA GLU A 148 30.24 -6.51 12.19
C GLU A 148 31.23 -5.32 12.10
N PHE A 149 30.85 -4.09 12.46
CA PHE A 149 31.73 -2.90 12.39
C PHE A 149 31.84 -2.16 13.73
N GLU A 150 33.05 -1.70 14.06
CA GLU A 150 33.43 -0.96 15.29
C GLU A 150 32.32 0.02 15.75
N ALA A 151 31.66 -0.33 16.85
CA ALA A 151 30.48 0.37 17.33
C ALA A 151 30.81 1.80 17.79
N VAL A 152 30.26 2.80 17.08
CA VAL A 152 30.24 4.19 17.56
C VAL A 152 29.29 4.26 18.77
N PRO A 153 29.76 4.68 19.96
CA PRO A 153 28.91 4.77 21.14
C PRO A 153 27.73 5.72 20.90
N GLY A 154 26.51 5.24 21.15
CA GLY A 154 25.27 6.04 21.05
C GLY A 154 24.54 5.99 19.70
N LEU A 155 25.12 5.38 18.66
CA LEU A 155 24.44 5.28 17.36
C LEU A 155 23.16 4.42 17.43
N PRO A 156 23.14 3.22 18.07
CA PRO A 156 21.91 2.42 18.18
C PRO A 156 20.81 3.18 18.93
N GLU A 157 21.15 3.87 20.02
CA GLU A 157 20.20 4.66 20.81
C GLU A 157 19.63 5.83 20.01
N SER A 158 20.44 6.46 19.15
CA SER A 158 19.97 7.52 18.26
C SER A 158 18.98 6.99 17.21
N VAL A 159 19.22 5.81 16.62
CA VAL A 159 18.32 5.19 15.64
C VAL A 159 16.96 4.87 16.25
N PHE A 160 16.94 4.29 17.45
CA PHE A 160 15.68 4.03 18.16
C PHE A 160 14.83 5.30 18.34
N VAL A 161 15.47 6.43 18.64
CA VAL A 161 14.78 7.71 18.83
C VAL A 161 14.35 8.31 17.50
N THR A 162 15.19 8.28 16.47
CA THR A 162 14.85 8.85 15.15
C THR A 162 13.77 8.06 14.45
N GLU A 163 13.88 6.73 14.41
CA GLU A 163 12.88 5.86 13.78
C GLU A 163 11.56 5.84 14.56
N GLY A 164 11.64 5.83 15.90
CA GLY A 164 10.45 5.92 16.74
C GLY A 164 9.71 7.25 16.57
N PHE A 165 10.45 8.36 16.42
CA PHE A 165 9.86 9.66 16.15
C PHE A 165 9.26 9.75 14.74
N ALA A 166 9.96 9.22 13.72
CA ALA A 166 9.46 9.14 12.35
C ALA A 166 8.16 8.33 12.30
N CYS A 167 8.15 7.13 12.88
CA CYS A 167 6.95 6.29 12.96
C CYS A 167 5.76 7.02 13.58
N LEU A 168 5.97 7.70 14.71
CA LEU A 168 4.90 8.43 15.39
C LEU A 168 4.38 9.57 14.53
N ASN A 169 5.30 10.32 13.91
CA ASN A 169 4.98 11.41 13.01
C ASN A 169 4.16 10.93 11.82
N ASP A 170 4.58 9.85 11.18
CA ASP A 170 3.92 9.25 10.02
C ASP A 170 2.51 8.75 10.34
N VAL A 171 2.34 8.05 11.47
CA VAL A 171 1.03 7.58 11.91
C VAL A 171 0.09 8.76 12.22
N LEU A 172 0.60 9.84 12.83
CA LEU A 172 -0.21 11.00 13.21
C LEU A 172 -0.52 11.93 12.05
N PHE A 173 0.43 12.17 11.14
CA PHE A 173 0.23 13.08 10.02
C PHE A 173 -0.27 12.33 8.79
N SER A 174 0.54 11.41 8.25
CA SER A 174 0.21 10.66 7.04
C SER A 174 -0.97 9.72 7.27
N GLY A 175 -0.96 9.01 8.40
CA GLY A 175 -2.05 8.12 8.79
C GLY A 175 -3.40 8.84 8.95
N ILE A 176 -3.42 10.04 9.51
CA ILE A 176 -4.68 10.80 9.64
C ILE A 176 -5.08 11.44 8.31
N LEU A 177 -4.18 12.25 7.72
CA LEU A 177 -4.51 13.14 6.60
C LEU A 177 -4.63 12.39 5.28
N PHE A 178 -3.71 11.47 5.00
CA PHE A 178 -3.61 10.79 3.71
C PHE A 178 -4.19 9.38 3.74
N CYS A 179 -4.39 8.79 4.92
CA CYS A 179 -5.01 7.48 5.05
C CYS A 179 -6.45 7.53 5.59
N MET A 180 -6.64 8.03 6.82
CA MET A 180 -7.92 7.93 7.51
C MET A 180 -9.01 8.82 6.93
N LEU A 181 -8.72 10.10 6.71
CA LEU A 181 -9.72 11.03 6.16
C LEU A 181 -10.22 10.59 4.77
N PRO A 182 -9.34 10.23 3.80
CA PRO A 182 -9.80 9.71 2.51
C PRO A 182 -10.58 8.41 2.64
N ALA A 183 -10.15 7.47 3.49
CA ALA A 183 -10.86 6.20 3.69
C ALA A 183 -12.28 6.40 4.25
N VAL A 184 -12.43 7.23 5.28
CA VAL A 184 -13.74 7.55 5.89
C VAL A 184 -14.66 8.28 4.92
N PHE A 185 -14.09 9.08 4.01
CA PHE A 185 -14.84 9.76 2.97
C PHE A 185 -15.28 8.82 1.83
N LEU A 186 -14.38 7.93 1.39
CA LEU A 186 -14.50 7.15 0.17
C LEU A 186 -15.25 5.83 0.39
N VAL A 187 -14.92 5.08 1.45
CA VAL A 187 -15.51 3.75 1.72
C VAL A 187 -17.04 3.80 1.74
N PRO A 188 -17.72 4.67 2.51
CA PRO A 188 -19.18 4.69 2.55
C PRO A 188 -19.82 5.16 1.25
N ARG A 189 -19.08 5.89 0.40
CA ARG A 189 -19.57 6.39 -0.89
C ARG A 189 -19.48 5.36 -1.99
N LEU A 190 -18.48 4.48 -1.93
CA LEU A 190 -18.26 3.40 -2.88
C LEU A 190 -19.01 2.13 -2.50
N TYR A 191 -19.29 1.93 -1.21
CA TYR A 191 -20.06 0.80 -0.71
C TYR A 191 -21.40 0.65 -1.44
N GLY A 192 -21.65 -0.55 -1.97
CA GLY A 192 -22.84 -0.87 -2.75
C GLY A 192 -22.81 -0.41 -4.20
N LYS A 193 -21.76 0.28 -4.65
CA LYS A 193 -21.63 0.76 -6.05
C LYS A 193 -20.57 0.01 -6.83
N ILE A 194 -19.42 -0.29 -6.22
CA ILE A 194 -18.30 -0.93 -6.93
C ILE A 194 -18.38 -2.45 -6.89
N GLU A 195 -18.99 -3.02 -5.86
CA GLU A 195 -19.18 -4.46 -5.71
C GLU A 195 -20.07 -5.06 -6.80
N PRO A 196 -21.24 -4.47 -7.12
CA PRO A 196 -22.07 -4.97 -8.20
C PRO A 196 -21.41 -4.90 -9.58
N LEU A 197 -20.53 -3.92 -9.82
CA LEU A 197 -19.81 -3.78 -11.09
C LEU A 197 -18.84 -4.94 -11.34
N LEU A 198 -18.36 -5.58 -10.27
CA LEU A 198 -17.51 -6.78 -10.34
C LEU A 198 -18.32 -8.08 -10.14
N GLY A 199 -19.66 -8.00 -10.22
CA GLY A 199 -20.56 -9.12 -10.02
C GLY A 199 -20.59 -9.66 -8.59
N MET A 200 -20.15 -8.87 -7.61
CA MET A 200 -20.10 -9.23 -6.20
C MET A 200 -21.27 -8.61 -5.43
N LYS A 201 -21.72 -9.31 -4.38
CA LYS A 201 -22.68 -8.73 -3.43
C LYS A 201 -21.94 -7.77 -2.49
N PRO A 202 -22.53 -6.62 -2.13
CA PRO A 202 -21.95 -5.72 -1.15
C PRO A 202 -21.69 -6.44 0.18
N ARG A 203 -20.59 -6.08 0.84
CA ARG A 203 -20.15 -6.73 2.08
C ARG A 203 -21.10 -6.41 3.23
N THR A 204 -21.80 -7.44 3.71
CA THR A 204 -22.63 -7.34 4.91
C THR A 204 -21.97 -8.05 6.10
N PRO A 205 -22.36 -7.73 7.35
CA PRO A 205 -21.86 -8.44 8.53
C PRO A 205 -22.09 -9.96 8.50
N GLU A 206 -23.07 -10.42 7.71
CA GLU A 206 -23.43 -11.83 7.54
C GLU A 206 -22.62 -12.50 6.41
N ASN A 207 -22.12 -11.73 5.45
CA ASN A 207 -21.34 -12.20 4.29
C ASN A 207 -19.85 -11.82 4.41
N LEU A 208 -19.28 -11.92 5.61
CA LEU A 208 -17.85 -11.70 5.81
C LEU A 208 -17.04 -12.74 4.99
N PRO A 209 -16.00 -12.31 4.24
CA PRO A 209 -15.14 -13.23 3.51
C PRO A 209 -14.53 -14.30 4.42
N ALA A 210 -14.36 -15.51 3.87
CA ALA A 210 -14.19 -16.78 4.59
C ALA A 210 -13.42 -16.72 5.93
N GLY A 211 -14.08 -17.22 6.99
CA GLY A 211 -13.57 -17.33 8.37
C GLY A 211 -14.07 -16.19 9.27
N GLY A 212 -15.37 -16.20 9.57
CA GLY A 212 -16.20 -15.11 10.14
C GLY A 212 -15.82 -14.46 11.47
N GLU A 213 -14.58 -14.60 11.93
CA GLU A 213 -14.02 -13.79 13.01
C GLU A 213 -13.14 -12.68 12.43
N ALA A 214 -13.32 -11.46 12.94
CA ALA A 214 -12.60 -10.27 12.49
C ALA A 214 -11.07 -10.44 12.57
N LEU A 215 -10.58 -11.28 13.49
CA LEU A 215 -9.18 -11.66 13.63
C LEU A 215 -9.10 -13.05 14.29
N SER A 216 -8.89 -14.11 13.51
CA SER A 216 -8.61 -15.43 14.10
C SER A 216 -7.16 -15.47 14.59
N VAL A 217 -6.91 -16.04 15.77
CA VAL A 217 -5.55 -16.24 16.32
C VAL A 217 -4.63 -16.91 15.30
N ARG A 218 -5.16 -17.86 14.52
CA ARG A 218 -4.42 -18.52 13.43
C ARG A 218 -3.88 -17.52 12.41
N ASN A 219 -4.69 -16.54 12.01
CA ASN A 219 -4.28 -15.56 11.00
C ASN A 219 -3.24 -14.60 11.57
N LEU A 220 -3.37 -14.21 12.84
CA LEU A 220 -2.36 -13.40 13.53
C LEU A 220 -1.02 -14.13 13.64
N VAL A 221 -1.03 -15.43 13.98
CA VAL A 221 0.18 -16.26 14.01
C VAL A 221 0.82 -16.37 12.62
N LEU A 222 0.00 -16.53 11.57
CA LEU A 222 0.51 -16.54 10.19
C LEU A 222 1.13 -15.19 9.80
N CYS A 223 0.48 -14.06 10.10
CA CYS A 223 1.05 -12.73 9.88
C CYS A 223 2.37 -12.55 10.62
N ALA A 224 2.45 -12.97 11.89
CA ALA A 224 3.70 -12.92 12.66
C ALA A 224 4.80 -13.78 12.05
N ALA A 225 4.47 -14.97 11.53
CA ALA A 225 5.43 -15.84 10.85
C ALA A 225 5.94 -15.22 9.53
N PHE A 226 5.06 -14.61 8.73
CA PHE A 226 5.47 -13.88 7.53
C PHE A 226 6.33 -12.66 7.89
N PHE A 227 5.99 -11.94 8.95
CA PHE A 227 6.81 -10.80 9.40
C PHE A 227 8.20 -11.23 9.88
N ALA A 228 8.31 -12.35 10.59
CA ALA A 228 9.62 -12.92 10.93
C ALA A 228 10.43 -13.31 9.67
N ALA A 229 9.76 -13.79 8.62
CA ALA A 229 10.41 -14.05 7.33
C ALA A 229 10.85 -12.76 6.62
N ALA A 230 10.08 -11.67 6.74
CA ALA A 230 10.46 -10.34 6.24
C ALA A 230 11.74 -9.83 6.90
N ILE A 231 11.81 -9.86 8.24
CA ILE A 231 13.02 -9.49 9.00
C ILE A 231 14.23 -10.32 8.53
N GLY A 232 14.04 -11.63 8.39
CA GLY A 232 15.10 -12.53 7.93
C GLY A 232 15.56 -12.22 6.50
N ALA A 233 14.65 -11.85 5.60
CA ALA A 233 14.98 -11.49 4.23
C ALA A 233 15.74 -10.16 4.16
N GLU A 234 15.35 -9.15 4.95
CA GLU A 234 16.03 -7.87 5.02
C GLU A 234 17.46 -8.02 5.56
N CYS A 235 17.63 -8.76 6.65
CA CYS A 235 18.96 -9.04 7.21
C CYS A 235 19.86 -9.80 6.22
N LEU A 236 19.27 -10.70 5.42
CA LEU A 236 20.00 -11.41 4.36
C LEU A 236 20.39 -10.48 3.20
N ALA A 237 19.51 -9.55 2.83
CA ALA A 237 19.78 -8.56 1.79
C ALA A 237 20.97 -7.67 2.19
N GLU A 238 21.00 -7.16 3.42
CA GLU A 238 22.11 -6.34 3.92
C GLU A 238 23.44 -7.10 4.04
N SER A 239 23.40 -8.40 4.34
CA SER A 239 24.61 -9.24 4.47
C SER A 239 25.37 -9.49 3.15
N GLY A 240 24.97 -8.84 2.05
CA GLY A 240 25.61 -8.96 0.73
C GLY A 240 25.26 -10.26 0.00
N LEU A 241 24.25 -11.00 0.46
CA LEU A 241 23.65 -12.14 -0.23
C LEU A 241 22.46 -11.70 -1.09
N SER A 242 22.51 -10.51 -1.67
CA SER A 242 21.51 -10.02 -2.61
C SER A 242 21.50 -10.92 -3.85
N LEU A 243 20.60 -11.92 -3.82
CA LEU A 243 20.50 -12.94 -4.86
C LEU A 243 20.14 -12.35 -6.23
N ILE A 244 19.47 -11.21 -6.27
CA ILE A 244 19.02 -10.50 -7.48
C ILE A 244 18.91 -9.01 -7.18
N ASP A 245 19.94 -8.22 -7.51
CA ASP A 245 19.83 -6.76 -7.58
C ASP A 245 19.69 -6.34 -9.05
N TRP A 246 18.71 -5.50 -9.35
CA TRP A 246 18.53 -4.96 -10.69
C TRP A 246 18.35 -3.45 -10.64
N GLU A 247 19.36 -2.74 -11.13
CA GLU A 247 19.29 -1.31 -11.37
C GLU A 247 19.08 -1.02 -12.85
N ALA A 248 18.13 -0.15 -13.15
CA ALA A 248 17.85 0.20 -14.53
C ALA A 248 18.75 1.34 -15.01
N ALA A 249 19.59 1.09 -16.01
CA ALA A 249 20.51 2.08 -16.60
C ALA A 249 19.84 3.37 -17.14
N TRP A 250 18.51 3.39 -17.25
CA TRP A 250 17.74 4.53 -17.73
C TRP A 250 17.15 5.41 -16.61
N ALA A 251 17.08 4.92 -15.37
CA ALA A 251 16.52 5.64 -14.22
C ALA A 251 17.31 6.91 -13.88
N GLU A 252 18.64 6.88 -14.02
CA GLU A 252 19.51 8.05 -13.82
C GLU A 252 19.71 8.89 -15.10
N SER A 253 19.18 8.46 -16.25
CA SER A 253 19.50 9.13 -17.51
C SER A 253 18.74 10.45 -17.64
N THR A 254 19.47 11.57 -17.69
CA THR A 254 18.91 12.90 -17.95
C THR A 254 18.08 12.92 -19.25
N GLY A 255 18.45 12.09 -20.23
CA GLY A 255 17.70 11.91 -21.47
C GLY A 255 16.31 11.29 -21.29
N ALA A 256 16.16 10.25 -20.46
CA ALA A 256 14.86 9.64 -20.20
C ALA A 256 13.94 10.60 -19.43
N LEU A 257 14.49 11.36 -18.47
CA LEU A 257 13.77 12.39 -17.72
C LEU A 257 13.22 13.49 -18.64
N VAL A 258 14.06 14.05 -19.51
CA VAL A 258 13.66 15.09 -20.48
C VAL A 258 12.60 14.55 -21.45
N THR A 259 12.77 13.31 -21.93
CA THR A 259 11.82 12.69 -22.85
C THR A 259 10.47 12.44 -22.18
N GLY A 260 10.48 11.97 -20.93
CA GLY A 260 9.27 11.77 -20.11
C GLY A 260 8.49 13.07 -19.89
N ILE A 261 9.18 14.16 -19.55
CA ILE A 261 8.57 15.48 -19.37
C ILE A 261 7.91 15.97 -20.66
N VAL A 262 8.57 15.79 -21.82
CA VAL A 262 8.03 16.21 -23.12
C VAL A 262 6.77 15.42 -23.48
N ILE A 263 6.76 14.10 -23.24
CA ILE A 263 5.59 13.25 -23.49
C ILE A 263 4.44 13.64 -22.56
N ALA A 264 4.71 13.84 -21.27
CA ALA A 264 3.70 14.27 -20.29
C ALA A 264 3.09 15.62 -20.66
N ALA A 265 3.90 16.59 -21.09
CA ALA A 265 3.43 17.89 -21.56
C ALA A 265 2.55 17.78 -22.81
N ALA A 266 2.91 16.91 -23.76
CA ALA A 266 2.11 16.66 -24.96
C ALA A 266 0.74 16.04 -24.62
N VAL A 267 0.72 15.04 -23.74
CA VAL A 267 -0.52 14.40 -23.28
C VAL A 267 -1.40 15.41 -22.54
N ALA A 268 -0.84 16.18 -21.60
CA ALA A 268 -1.57 17.23 -20.89
C ALA A 268 -2.15 18.28 -21.85
N GLY A 269 -1.38 18.68 -22.87
CA GLY A 269 -1.84 19.60 -23.92
C GLY A 269 -3.02 19.06 -24.72
N ILE A 270 -2.97 17.78 -25.11
CA ILE A 270 -4.08 17.10 -25.82
C ILE A 270 -5.33 17.05 -24.95
N VAL A 271 -5.19 16.69 -23.68
CA VAL A 271 -6.31 16.62 -22.73
C VAL A 271 -6.93 18.00 -22.52
N LEU A 272 -6.11 19.03 -22.28
CA LEU A 272 -6.58 20.41 -22.11
C LEU A 272 -7.26 20.94 -23.37
N PHE A 273 -6.73 20.64 -24.55
CA PHE A 273 -7.35 21.00 -25.83
C PHE A 273 -8.74 20.38 -25.97
N TRP A 274 -8.88 19.08 -25.67
CA TRP A 274 -10.17 18.39 -25.72
C TRP A 274 -11.15 18.91 -24.67
N MET A 275 -10.69 19.21 -23.45
CA MET A 275 -11.53 19.82 -22.42
C MET A 275 -12.05 21.20 -22.85
N ARG A 276 -11.19 22.05 -23.42
CA ARG A 276 -11.57 23.38 -23.93
C ARG A 276 -12.54 23.27 -25.11
N ARG A 277 -12.29 22.36 -26.05
CA ARG A 277 -13.19 22.11 -27.18
C ARG A 277 -14.57 21.66 -26.71
N ASN A 278 -14.64 20.71 -25.77
CA ASN A 278 -15.91 20.23 -25.22
C ASN A 278 -16.64 21.31 -24.41
N ALA A 279 -15.93 22.18 -23.70
CA ALA A 279 -16.52 23.34 -23.01
C ALA A 279 -17.13 24.34 -24.00
N SER A 280 -16.43 24.67 -25.09
CA SER A 280 -16.93 25.59 -26.13
C SER A 280 -18.16 25.06 -26.89
N LEU A 281 -18.23 23.75 -27.12
CA LEU A 281 -19.40 23.11 -27.75
C LEU A 281 -20.63 23.16 -26.84
N ARG A 282 -20.46 23.03 -25.52
CA ARG A 282 -21.55 23.15 -24.54
C ARG A 282 -22.08 24.58 -24.39
N SER A 283 -21.22 25.60 -24.53
CA SER A 283 -21.66 27.00 -24.52
C SER A 283 -22.38 27.41 -25.81
N ALA A 284 -22.10 26.75 -26.94
CA ALA A 284 -22.76 27.02 -28.23
C ALA A 284 -24.15 26.35 -28.37
N GLN A 285 -24.52 25.46 -27.45
CA GLN A 285 -25.84 24.80 -27.40
C GLN A 285 -26.83 25.45 -26.40
N LYS A 286 -26.42 26.52 -25.72
CA LYS A 286 -27.29 27.39 -24.91
C LYS A 286 -27.66 28.63 -25.72
#